data_AF-A0A534ZP94-F1
#
_entry.id   AF-A0A534ZP94-F1
#
_cell.length_a   1.000
_cell.length_b   1.000
_cell.length_c   1.000
_cell.angle_alpha   90.00
_cell.angle_beta   90.00
_cell.angle_gamma   90.00
#
_symmetry.space_group_name_H-M   'P 1'
#
loop_
_entity.id
_entity.type
_entity.pdbx_description
1 polymer ?
#
loop_
_entity_poly.entity_id
_entity_poly.type
_entity_poly.pdbx_seq_one_letter_code
_entity_poly.pdbx_strand_id
1 'polypeptide(L)'
;MPEPAAVRLDLPGSAYLPDEYVQDSGAKLEVYRRFAGIRSEADAEALRAELRDRFGPIPGPVEGLFTAVTVRMAAEAAGVPEVRVEPGRVTLKWARYARQQVVSALTLAGFRPVAGSNQVRIPVAAGHDGVDVATRVLTALAGGVAGL
;
A
#
# COMPACT_ATOMS: atom_id res chain seq x y z
N MET A 1 -1.37 -23.93 7.34
CA MET A 1 -0.50 -22.95 6.64
C MET A 1 -0.28 -21.77 7.57
N PRO A 2 0.93 -21.22 7.71
CA PRO A 2 1.05 -19.94 8.42
C PRO A 2 0.19 -18.91 7.68
N GLU A 3 -0.61 -18.14 8.40
CA GLU A 3 -1.29 -16.98 7.82
C GLU A 3 -0.23 -16.08 7.18
N PRO A 4 -0.45 -15.55 5.96
CA PRO A 4 0.44 -14.56 5.41
C PRO A 4 0.56 -13.42 6.43
N ALA A 5 1.78 -13.13 6.86
CA ALA A 5 2.02 -12.08 7.84
C ALA A 5 1.43 -10.77 7.30
N ALA A 6 0.51 -10.17 8.05
CA ALA A 6 -0.16 -8.94 7.64
C ALA A 6 0.87 -7.85 7.32
N VAL A 7 0.76 -7.26 6.12
CA VAL A 7 1.60 -6.11 5.74
C VAL A 7 1.28 -4.94 6.66
N ARG A 8 2.32 -4.35 7.24
CA ARG A 8 2.22 -3.15 8.07
C ARG A 8 2.41 -1.92 7.20
N LEU A 9 1.43 -1.01 7.24
CA LEU A 9 1.43 0.22 6.47
C LEU A 9 1.46 1.44 7.40
N ASP A 10 2.29 2.41 7.07
CA ASP A 10 2.39 3.71 7.70
C ASP A 10 2.42 4.76 6.58
N LEU A 11 1.24 5.26 6.22
CA LEU A 11 1.02 6.14 5.06
C LEU A 11 0.58 7.54 5.53
N PRO A 12 0.94 8.60 4.79
CA PRO A 12 0.48 9.95 5.10
C PRO A 12 -1.03 10.09 4.88
N GLY A 13 -1.63 11.04 5.59
CA GLY A 13 -3.06 11.31 5.54
C GLY A 13 -3.86 10.52 6.57
N SER A 14 -5.18 10.64 6.50
CA SER A 14 -6.08 9.91 7.37
C SER A 14 -6.86 8.89 6.56
N ALA A 15 -6.87 7.63 7.00
CA ALA A 15 -7.60 6.55 6.37
C ALA A 15 -8.58 5.93 7.38
N TYR A 16 -9.85 6.26 7.25
CA TYR A 16 -10.92 5.77 8.14
C TYR A 16 -12.29 5.96 7.50
N LEU A 17 -13.31 5.26 8.00
CA LEU A 17 -14.72 5.49 7.66
C LEU A 17 -15.32 6.55 8.62
N PRO A 18 -15.61 7.77 8.16
CA PRO A 18 -16.20 8.81 9.00
C PRO A 18 -17.62 8.44 9.45
N ASP A 19 -18.04 8.92 10.63
CA ASP A 19 -19.40 8.67 11.18
C ASP A 19 -20.48 9.31 10.30
N GLU A 20 -20.18 10.46 9.73
CA GLU A 20 -21.05 11.19 8.82
C GLU A 20 -21.26 10.50 7.45
N TYR A 21 -20.36 9.59 7.06
CA TYR A 21 -20.48 8.87 5.77
C TYR A 21 -21.23 7.54 5.92
N VAL A 22 -20.94 6.79 6.98
CA VAL A 22 -21.63 5.53 7.29
C VAL A 22 -22.06 5.59 8.75
N GLN A 23 -23.30 6.01 9.04
CA GLN A 23 -23.72 6.22 10.43
C GLN A 23 -23.90 4.92 11.22
N ASP A 24 -24.38 3.87 10.57
CA ASP A 24 -24.64 2.59 11.22
C ASP A 24 -23.33 1.82 11.50
N SER A 25 -23.10 1.49 12.77
CA SER A 25 -21.91 0.78 13.23
C SER A 25 -21.78 -0.63 12.63
N GLY A 26 -22.91 -1.30 12.36
CA GLY A 26 -22.93 -2.62 11.72
C GLY A 26 -22.44 -2.54 10.27
N ALA A 27 -22.99 -1.58 9.51
CA ALA A 27 -22.58 -1.28 8.15
C ALA A 27 -21.12 -0.84 8.08
N LYS A 28 -20.64 -0.01 9.02
CA LYS A 28 -19.20 0.34 9.10
C LYS A 28 -18.32 -0.89 9.22
N LEU A 29 -18.66 -1.80 10.13
CA LEU A 29 -17.89 -3.02 10.35
C LEU A 29 -17.88 -3.91 9.10
N GLU A 30 -19.02 -4.01 8.41
CA GLU A 30 -19.12 -4.72 7.14
C GLU A 30 -18.21 -4.10 6.07
N VAL A 31 -18.24 -2.77 5.91
CA VAL A 31 -17.38 -2.06 4.96
C VAL A 31 -15.90 -2.27 5.29
N TYR A 32 -15.50 -2.19 6.56
CA TYR A 32 -14.12 -2.48 6.97
C TYR A 32 -13.71 -3.93 6.65
N ARG A 33 -14.58 -4.91 6.88
CA ARG A 33 -14.33 -6.32 6.51
C ARG A 33 -14.13 -6.48 5.00
N ARG A 34 -14.89 -5.73 4.20
CA ARG A 34 -14.75 -5.75 2.74
C ARG A 34 -13.45 -5.11 2.28
N PHE A 35 -13.03 -3.99 2.87
CA PHE A 35 -11.69 -3.43 2.61
C PHE A 35 -10.57 -4.44 2.89
N ALA A 36 -10.63 -5.14 4.03
CA ALA A 36 -9.66 -6.18 4.37
C ALA A 36 -9.68 -7.36 3.37
N GLY A 37 -10.85 -7.65 2.81
CA GLY A 37 -11.08 -8.73 1.85
C GLY A 37 -10.73 -8.44 0.40
N ILE A 38 -10.43 -7.18 0.02
CA ILE A 38 -10.04 -6.82 -1.36
C ILE A 38 -8.76 -7.56 -1.75
N ARG A 39 -8.74 -8.20 -2.93
CA ARG A 39 -7.56 -8.88 -3.49
C ARG A 39 -7.23 -8.46 -4.92
N SER A 40 -8.05 -7.59 -5.51
CA SER A 40 -7.87 -7.11 -6.87
C SER A 40 -8.40 -5.69 -7.02
N GLU A 41 -7.95 -5.02 -8.07
CA GLU A 41 -8.47 -3.70 -8.47
C GLU A 41 -9.98 -3.77 -8.80
N ALA A 42 -10.45 -4.89 -9.34
CA ALA A 42 -11.87 -5.12 -9.60
C ALA A 42 -12.70 -5.17 -8.31
N ASP A 43 -12.20 -5.81 -7.24
CA ASP A 43 -12.88 -5.81 -5.94
C ASP A 43 -12.96 -4.40 -5.34
N ALA A 44 -11.87 -3.62 -5.50
CA ALA A 44 -11.81 -2.24 -5.03
C ALA A 44 -12.82 -1.37 -5.78
N GLU A 45 -12.90 -1.47 -7.10
CA GLU A 45 -13.83 -0.69 -7.90
C GLU A 45 -15.29 -1.10 -7.65
N ALA A 46 -15.56 -2.39 -7.46
CA ALA A 46 -16.88 -2.86 -7.07
C ALA A 46 -17.32 -2.28 -5.71
N LEU A 47 -16.44 -2.29 -4.70
CA LEU A 47 -16.73 -1.65 -3.41
C LEU A 47 -16.92 -0.15 -3.58
N ARG A 48 -16.10 0.51 -4.39
CA ARG A 48 -16.18 1.96 -4.65
C ARG A 48 -17.53 2.35 -5.28
N ALA A 49 -17.97 1.60 -6.29
CA ALA A 49 -19.26 1.81 -6.94
C ALA A 49 -20.42 1.64 -5.95
N GLU A 50 -20.37 0.59 -5.13
CA GLU A 50 -21.41 0.34 -4.12
C GLU A 50 -21.44 1.42 -3.03
N LEU A 51 -20.28 1.85 -2.53
CA LEU A 51 -20.22 2.93 -1.54
C LEU A 51 -20.82 4.23 -2.09
N ARG A 52 -20.56 4.55 -3.37
CA ARG A 52 -21.15 5.70 -4.04
C ARG A 52 -22.66 5.59 -4.19
N ASP A 53 -23.16 4.43 -4.59
CA ASP A 53 -24.58 4.18 -4.76
C ASP A 53 -25.34 4.27 -3.42
N ARG A 54 -24.79 3.68 -2.36
CA ARG A 54 -25.45 3.60 -1.05
C ARG A 54 -25.29 4.84 -0.18
N PHE A 55 -24.12 5.46 -0.19
CA PHE A 55 -23.73 6.51 0.77
C PHE A 55 -23.39 7.84 0.09
N GLY A 56 -23.39 7.89 -1.24
CA GLY A 56 -23.04 9.08 -2.01
C GLY A 56 -21.53 9.29 -2.15
N PRO A 57 -21.08 10.52 -2.49
CA PRO A 57 -19.69 10.82 -2.82
C PRO A 57 -18.70 10.36 -1.76
N ILE A 58 -17.63 9.68 -2.19
CA ILE A 58 -16.62 9.14 -1.29
C ILE A 58 -15.77 10.27 -0.71
N PRO A 59 -15.67 10.42 0.63
CA PRO A 59 -14.87 11.46 1.24
C PRO A 59 -13.39 11.08 1.27
N GLY A 60 -12.52 12.09 1.43
CA GLY A 60 -11.06 11.92 1.44
C GLY A 60 -10.53 10.82 2.37
N PRO A 61 -11.01 10.69 3.62
CA PRO A 61 -10.57 9.61 4.50
C PRO A 61 -10.87 8.20 4.00
N VAL A 62 -11.93 8.04 3.20
CA VAL A 62 -12.31 6.75 2.62
C VAL A 62 -11.51 6.48 1.35
N GLU A 63 -11.21 7.51 0.56
CA GLU A 63 -10.20 7.41 -0.50
C GLU A 63 -8.84 6.96 0.07
N GLY A 64 -8.47 7.43 1.28
CA GLY A 64 -7.29 6.95 2.01
C GLY A 64 -7.30 5.45 2.30
N LEU A 65 -8.47 4.84 2.55
CA LEU A 65 -8.60 3.39 2.73
C LEU A 65 -8.33 2.63 1.41
N PHE A 66 -8.83 3.14 0.28
CA PHE A 66 -8.54 2.56 -1.03
C PHE A 66 -7.04 2.66 -1.35
N THR A 67 -6.43 3.80 -1.07
CA THR A 67 -4.99 3.99 -1.19
C THR A 67 -4.20 2.97 -0.36
N ALA A 68 -4.58 2.77 0.91
CA ALA A 68 -3.95 1.78 1.77
C ALA A 68 -4.09 0.35 1.21
N VAL A 69 -5.25 0.01 0.66
CA VAL A 69 -5.48 -1.29 0.01
C VAL A 69 -4.58 -1.47 -1.22
N THR A 70 -4.45 -0.46 -2.08
CA THR A 70 -3.56 -0.51 -3.24
C THR A 70 -2.10 -0.74 -2.83
N VAL A 71 -1.60 0.00 -1.85
CA VAL A 71 -0.22 -0.16 -1.36
C VAL A 71 -0.03 -1.54 -0.69
N ARG A 72 -1.02 -2.01 0.08
CA ARG A 72 -0.99 -3.35 0.68
C ARG A 72 -0.84 -4.43 -0.38
N MET A 73 -1.68 -4.43 -1.41
CA MET A 73 -1.63 -5.45 -2.46
C MET A 73 -0.28 -5.43 -3.20
N ALA A 74 0.24 -4.24 -3.50
CA ALA A 74 1.56 -4.10 -4.12
C ALA A 74 2.69 -4.62 -3.20
N ALA A 75 2.59 -4.38 -1.90
CA ALA A 75 3.54 -4.87 -0.91
C ALA A 75 3.48 -6.39 -0.73
N GLU A 76 2.28 -6.97 -0.71
CA GLU A 76 2.06 -8.41 -0.69
C GLU A 76 2.67 -9.07 -1.93
N ALA A 77 2.40 -8.54 -3.12
CA ALA A 77 2.95 -9.04 -4.38
C ALA A 77 4.49 -8.93 -4.44
N ALA A 78 5.07 -7.89 -3.84
CA ALA A 78 6.51 -7.68 -3.77
C ALA A 78 7.19 -8.42 -2.61
N GLY A 79 6.44 -9.11 -1.75
CA GLY A 79 6.98 -9.77 -0.55
C GLY A 79 7.58 -8.78 0.46
N VAL A 80 6.97 -7.60 0.63
CA VAL A 80 7.41 -6.53 1.54
C VAL A 80 6.52 -6.47 2.78
N PRO A 81 7.01 -6.87 3.97
CA PRO A 81 6.21 -6.91 5.19
C PRO A 81 5.84 -5.56 5.80
N GLU A 82 6.62 -4.51 5.56
CA GLU A 82 6.38 -3.19 6.13
C GLU A 82 6.73 -2.09 5.14
N VAL A 83 5.79 -1.18 4.92
CA VAL A 83 5.93 0.00 4.07
C VAL A 83 5.62 1.24 4.90
N ARG A 84 6.57 2.17 4.93
CA ARG A 84 6.41 3.48 5.54
C ARG A 84 6.65 4.57 4.53
N VAL A 85 5.75 5.54 4.46
CA VAL A 85 5.85 6.72 3.61
C VAL A 85 5.93 7.94 4.53
N GLU A 86 7.06 8.64 4.46
CA GLU A 86 7.35 9.85 5.24
C GLU A 86 7.64 11.01 4.27
N PRO A 87 7.55 12.27 4.72
CA PRO A 87 7.99 13.40 3.91
C PRO A 87 9.42 13.19 3.37
N GLY A 88 9.54 13.20 2.05
CA GLY A 88 10.82 13.04 1.35
C GLY A 88 11.40 11.62 1.29
N ARG A 89 10.71 10.58 1.78
CA ARG A 89 11.22 9.21 1.68
C ARG A 89 10.13 8.12 1.76
N VAL A 90 10.39 7.01 1.07
CA VAL A 90 9.72 5.72 1.30
C VAL A 90 10.70 4.77 1.96
N THR A 91 10.25 4.04 2.97
CA THR A 91 11.03 3.00 3.66
C THR A 91 10.32 1.67 3.55
N LEU A 92 11.01 0.67 3.01
CA LEU A 92 10.58 -0.73 2.99
C LEU A 92 11.38 -1.51 4.02
N LYS A 93 10.75 -2.37 4.82
CA LYS A 93 11.47 -3.20 5.81
C LYS A 93 11.13 -4.67 5.70
N TRP A 94 12.13 -5.49 6.05
CA TRP A 94 12.04 -6.93 6.14
C TRP A 94 12.77 -7.40 7.41
N ALA A 95 12.46 -8.60 7.91
CA ALA A 95 13.31 -9.24 8.92
C ALA A 95 14.69 -9.60 8.34
N ARG A 96 14.69 -10.07 7.08
CA ARG A 96 15.86 -10.33 6.24
C ARG A 96 15.45 -10.21 4.78
N TYR A 97 16.36 -9.76 3.91
CA TYR A 97 16.09 -9.60 2.47
C TYR A 97 17.35 -9.82 1.64
N ALA A 98 17.18 -10.20 0.37
CA ALA A 98 18.28 -10.35 -0.57
C ALA A 98 18.76 -8.97 -1.03
N ARG A 99 19.62 -8.33 -0.22
CA ARG A 99 20.06 -6.94 -0.41
C ARG A 99 20.51 -6.63 -1.83
N GLN A 100 21.35 -7.47 -2.42
CA GLN A 100 21.87 -7.25 -3.76
C GLN A 100 20.75 -7.29 -4.81
N GLN A 101 19.87 -8.31 -4.77
CA GLN A 101 18.77 -8.44 -5.72
C GLN A 101 17.80 -7.26 -5.64
N VAL A 102 17.40 -6.88 -4.42
CA VAL A 102 16.47 -5.74 -4.20
C VAL A 102 17.08 -4.42 -4.68
N VAL A 103 18.35 -4.15 -4.35
CA VAL A 103 19.03 -2.93 -4.82
C VAL A 103 19.14 -2.92 -6.35
N SER A 104 19.58 -4.02 -6.96
CA SER A 104 19.71 -4.13 -8.41
C SER A 104 18.38 -3.93 -9.12
N ALA A 105 17.30 -4.59 -8.68
CA ALA A 105 15.97 -4.44 -9.26
C ALA A 105 15.49 -2.97 -9.20
N LEU A 106 15.65 -2.32 -8.04
CA LEU A 106 15.24 -0.92 -7.87
C LEU A 106 16.10 0.04 -8.71
N THR A 107 17.41 -0.19 -8.81
CA THR A 107 18.30 0.61 -9.65
C THR A 107 17.96 0.46 -11.14
N LEU A 108 17.68 -0.76 -11.61
CA LEU A 108 17.23 -1.01 -12.98
C LEU A 108 15.88 -0.34 -13.28
N ALA A 109 15.00 -0.25 -12.28
CA ALA A 109 13.74 0.49 -12.37
C ALA A 109 13.92 2.02 -12.25
N GLY A 110 15.15 2.53 -12.18
CA GLY A 110 15.46 3.97 -12.16
C GLY A 110 15.43 4.62 -10.78
N PHE A 111 15.30 3.85 -9.70
CA PHE A 111 15.35 4.38 -8.34
C PHE A 111 16.78 4.45 -7.80
N ARG A 112 16.98 5.28 -6.76
CA ARG A 112 18.24 5.40 -6.03
C ARG A 112 18.08 4.86 -4.59
N PRO A 113 18.01 3.52 -4.40
CA PRO A 113 17.79 2.93 -3.10
C PRO A 113 19.01 3.08 -2.19
N VAL A 114 18.78 3.40 -0.92
CA VAL A 114 19.78 3.36 0.15
C VAL A 114 19.47 2.15 1.03
N ALA A 115 20.25 1.08 0.86
CA ALA A 115 20.03 -0.20 1.51
C ALA A 115 20.77 -0.31 2.86
N GLY A 116 20.01 -0.50 3.93
CA GLY A 116 20.47 -0.86 5.27
C GLY A 116 20.40 -2.37 5.56
N SER A 117 20.57 -2.77 6.81
CA SER A 117 20.61 -4.17 7.23
C SER A 117 19.27 -4.90 7.10
N ASN A 118 18.16 -4.21 7.40
CA ASN A 118 16.81 -4.78 7.39
C ASN A 118 15.79 -3.91 6.64
N GLN A 119 16.29 -2.92 5.88
CA GLN A 119 15.43 -1.94 5.22
C GLN A 119 16.08 -1.32 4.00
N VAL A 120 15.24 -0.82 3.10
CA VAL A 120 15.64 0.00 1.96
C VAL A 120 14.89 1.32 2.04
N ARG A 121 15.63 2.42 1.87
CA ARG A 121 15.06 3.77 1.79
C ARG A 121 15.12 4.28 0.35
N ILE A 122 14.05 4.87 -0.12
CA ILE A 122 13.95 5.48 -1.44
C ILE A 122 13.66 6.98 -1.23
N PRO A 123 14.58 7.89 -1.59
CA PRO A 123 14.31 9.32 -1.53
C PRO A 123 13.13 9.69 -2.43
N VAL A 124 12.23 10.53 -1.91
CA VAL A 124 11.13 11.13 -2.67
C VAL A 124 11.51 12.58 -2.93
N ALA A 125 11.62 12.96 -4.20
CA ALA A 125 11.94 14.33 -4.57
C ALA A 125 10.80 15.29 -4.16
N ALA A 126 11.14 16.54 -3.85
CA ALA A 126 10.14 17.55 -3.50
C ALA A 126 9.04 17.64 -4.57
N GLY A 127 7.79 17.81 -4.14
CA GLY A 127 6.62 17.89 -5.02
C GLY A 127 6.12 16.55 -5.57
N HIS A 128 6.79 15.43 -5.28
CA HIS A 128 6.28 14.10 -5.64
C HIS A 128 5.46 13.49 -4.50
N ASP A 129 4.43 12.74 -4.87
CA ASP A 129 3.64 11.96 -3.95
C ASP A 129 4.41 10.71 -3.49
N GLY A 130 4.57 10.56 -2.17
CA GLY A 130 5.31 9.44 -1.59
C GLY A 130 4.59 8.09 -1.72
N VAL A 131 3.27 8.08 -1.76
CA VAL A 131 2.44 6.89 -1.97
C VAL A 131 2.58 6.40 -3.41
N ASP A 132 2.59 7.32 -4.38
CA ASP A 132 2.83 6.96 -5.79
C ASP A 132 4.23 6.35 -5.95
N VAL A 133 5.24 6.95 -5.31
CA VAL A 133 6.60 6.38 -5.29
C VAL A 133 6.60 5.01 -4.64
N ALA A 134 5.93 4.84 -3.49
CA ALA A 134 5.85 3.54 -2.81
C ALA A 134 5.24 2.47 -3.72
N THR A 135 4.11 2.78 -4.36
CA THR A 135 3.43 1.85 -5.28
C THR A 135 4.33 1.46 -6.45
N ARG A 136 5.01 2.42 -7.08
CA ARG A 136 5.93 2.14 -8.19
C ARG A 136 7.14 1.30 -7.78
N VAL A 137 7.71 1.57 -6.60
CA VAL A 137 8.84 0.80 -6.05
C VAL A 137 8.40 -0.64 -5.78
N LEU A 138 7.22 -0.84 -5.20
CA LEU A 138 6.66 -2.17 -4.91
C LEU A 138 6.37 -2.94 -6.20
N THR A 139 5.74 -2.31 -7.19
CA THR A 139 5.49 -2.94 -8.50
C THR A 139 6.79 -3.33 -9.21
N ALA A 140 7.81 -2.47 -9.16
CA ALA A 140 9.12 -2.78 -9.73
C ALA A 140 9.77 -4.00 -9.05
N LEU A 141 9.62 -4.13 -7.73
CA LEU A 141 10.09 -5.31 -7.01
C LEU A 141 9.31 -6.55 -7.43
N ALA A 142 7.98 -6.51 -7.42
CA ALA A 142 7.13 -7.63 -7.80
C ALA A 142 7.44 -8.18 -9.20
N GLY A 143 7.68 -7.30 -10.18
CA GLY A 143 8.06 -7.68 -11.54
C GLY A 143 9.48 -8.26 -11.66
N GLY A 144 10.38 -7.91 -10.74
CA GLY A 144 11.76 -8.44 -10.71
C GLY A 144 11.90 -9.78 -10.00
N VAL A 145 11.03 -10.10 -9.02
CA VAL A 145 11.08 -11.39 -8.29
C VAL A 145 10.50 -12.54 -9.11
N ALA A 146 9.63 -12.27 -10.08
CA ALA A 146 9.01 -13.29 -10.93
C ALA A 146 9.95 -13.92 -11.97
N GLY A 147 11.22 -13.48 -12.03
CA GLY A 147 12.22 -13.91 -13.01
C GLY A 147 13.46 -14.61 -12.44
N LEU A 148 13.42 -15.11 -11.19
CA LEU A 148 14.50 -15.88 -10.56
C LEU A 148 14.08 -17.32 -10.25
#